data_AF-A0A0K1SFY2-F1
#
_entry.id   AF-A0A0K1SFY2-F1
#
_cell.length_a   1.000
_cell.length_b   1.000
_cell.length_c   1.000
_cell.angle_alpha   90.00
_cell.angle_beta   90.00
_cell.angle_gamma   90.00
#
_symmetry.space_group_name_H-M   'P 1'
#
loop_
_entity.id
_entity.type
_entity.pdbx_description
1 polymer ?
#
loop_
_entity_poly.entity_id
_entity_poly.type
_entity_poly.pdbx_seq_one_letter_code
_entity_poly.pdbx_strand_id
1 'polypeptide(L)'
;MLTILKSDSRISSTKLAKELGVSRATVAKILRSLREKGIRFTVDFYEEGKLTVFAVADSCTEGAECYRLIDGKFMVTVTGNMDQIEDVLSKLKTERYFIAVQKVGSRSIRRSSLKCDYCGGEIAGEPLIVKRGKKVYYTCCATCQTQLIKKLRVKGELDQG
;
A
#
# COMPACT_ATOMS: atom_id res chain seq x y z
N MET A 1 -3.53 14.78 3.26
CA MET A 1 -3.28 13.65 2.33
C MET A 1 -2.63 12.45 3.02
N LEU A 2 -1.47 12.61 3.65
CA LEU A 2 -0.78 11.53 4.37
C LEU A 2 -1.66 10.83 5.42
N THR A 3 -2.43 11.60 6.20
CA THR A 3 -3.39 11.07 7.18
C THR A 3 -4.47 10.19 6.53
N ILE A 4 -4.98 10.58 5.36
CA ILE A 4 -5.99 9.81 4.61
C ILE A 4 -5.37 8.52 4.05
N LEU A 5 -4.12 8.57 3.60
CA LEU A 5 -3.41 7.39 3.10
C LEU A 5 -3.01 6.43 4.22
N LYS A 6 -2.81 6.93 5.45
CA LYS A 6 -2.57 6.10 6.64
C LYS A 6 -3.85 5.37 7.07
N SER A 7 -5.01 6.01 6.98
CA SER A 7 -6.30 5.40 7.34
C SER A 7 -6.90 4.52 6.23
N ASP A 8 -6.73 4.88 4.96
CA ASP A 8 -7.15 4.11 3.80
C ASP A 8 -6.07 4.11 2.71
N SER A 9 -5.11 3.20 2.85
CA SER A 9 -3.99 3.04 1.91
C SER A 9 -4.40 2.61 0.50
N ARG A 10 -5.66 2.19 0.32
CA ARG A 10 -6.24 1.74 -0.95
C ARG A 10 -7.14 2.79 -1.60
N ILE A 11 -7.25 3.98 -1.01
CA ILE A 11 -8.06 5.07 -1.55
C ILE A 11 -7.65 5.40 -2.98
N SER A 12 -8.64 5.49 -3.88
CA SER A 12 -8.37 5.84 -5.28
C SER A 12 -7.93 7.29 -5.42
N SER A 13 -7.08 7.56 -6.42
CA SER A 13 -6.61 8.93 -6.72
C SER A 13 -7.76 9.90 -7.02
N THR A 14 -8.87 9.40 -7.57
CA THR A 14 -10.09 10.19 -7.85
C THR A 14 -10.81 10.57 -6.56
N LYS A 15 -10.98 9.63 -5.62
CA LYS A 15 -11.63 9.90 -4.33
C LYS A 15 -10.74 10.83 -3.47
N LEU A 16 -9.44 10.58 -3.47
CA LEU A 16 -8.45 11.41 -2.77
C LEU A 16 -8.40 12.85 -3.32
N ALA A 17 -8.49 13.02 -4.64
CA ALA A 17 -8.57 14.34 -5.29
C ALA A 17 -9.83 15.11 -4.85
N LYS A 18 -10.98 14.43 -4.81
CA LYS A 18 -12.26 15.02 -4.39
C LYS A 18 -12.24 15.45 -2.93
N GLU A 19 -11.74 14.61 -2.03
CA GLU A 19 -11.65 14.93 -0.59
C GLU A 19 -10.66 16.07 -0.28
N LEU A 20 -9.59 16.19 -1.08
CA LEU A 20 -8.56 17.20 -0.86
C LEU A 20 -8.78 18.49 -1.66
N GLY A 21 -9.81 18.57 -2.51
CA GLY A 21 -10.07 19.73 -3.35
C GLY A 21 -8.97 20.01 -4.39
N VAL A 22 -8.20 18.99 -4.79
CA VAL A 22 -7.07 19.13 -5.72
C VAL A 22 -7.25 18.29 -6.98
N SER A 23 -6.47 18.59 -8.02
CA SER A 23 -6.49 17.80 -9.25
C SER A 23 -5.89 16.40 -9.04
N ARG A 24 -6.35 15.42 -9.85
CA ARG A 24 -5.76 14.07 -9.90
C ARG A 24 -4.26 14.09 -10.23
N ALA A 25 -3.81 15.04 -11.05
CA ALA A 25 -2.40 15.22 -11.39
C ALA A 25 -1.57 15.67 -10.18
N THR A 26 -2.14 16.57 -9.36
CA THR A 26 -1.53 17.01 -8.09
C THR A 26 -1.40 15.85 -7.12
N VAL A 27 -2.46 15.04 -6.96
CA VAL A 27 -2.43 13.82 -6.13
C VAL A 27 -1.34 12.86 -6.59
N ALA A 28 -1.24 12.60 -7.90
CA ALA A 28 -0.21 11.71 -8.45
C ALA A 28 1.22 12.22 -8.20
N LYS A 29 1.45 13.53 -8.34
CA LYS A 29 2.74 14.17 -8.09
C LYS A 29 3.15 14.06 -6.63
N ILE A 30 2.21 14.32 -5.70
CA ILE A 30 2.50 14.22 -4.26
C ILE A 30 2.70 12.76 -3.86
N LEU A 31 1.88 11.82 -4.34
CA LEU A 31 2.07 10.38 -4.08
C LEU A 31 3.45 9.89 -4.55
N ARG A 32 3.89 10.33 -5.73
CA ARG A 32 5.22 10.00 -6.25
C ARG A 32 6.32 10.58 -5.35
N SER A 33 6.24 11.86 -5.00
CA SER A 33 7.21 12.51 -4.11
C SER A 33 7.30 11.85 -2.74
N LEU A 34 6.16 11.40 -2.18
CA LEU A 34 6.13 10.68 -0.91
C LEU A 34 6.81 9.30 -1.04
N ARG A 35 6.61 8.57 -2.15
CA ARG A 35 7.31 7.30 -2.40
C ARG A 35 8.82 7.49 -2.58
N GLU A 36 9.23 8.51 -3.32
CA GLU A 36 10.65 8.87 -3.52
C GLU A 36 11.34 9.20 -2.19
N LYS A 37 10.59 9.77 -1.24
CA LYS A 37 11.04 10.01 0.14
C LYS A 37 10.98 8.77 1.06
N GLY A 38 10.71 7.58 0.51
CA GLY A 38 10.67 6.33 1.27
C GLY A 38 9.41 6.12 2.12
N ILE A 39 8.39 6.96 1.97
CA ILE A 39 7.17 6.86 2.79
C ILE A 39 6.32 5.69 2.28
N ARG A 40 6.14 4.68 3.13
CA ARG A 40 5.22 3.56 2.92
C ARG A 40 3.83 3.95 3.40
N PHE A 41 2.83 3.69 2.56
CA PHE A 41 1.41 3.96 2.89
C PHE A 41 0.70 2.72 3.45
N THR A 42 1.36 1.57 3.40
CA THR A 42 0.87 0.36 4.06
C THR A 42 1.19 0.49 5.55
N VAL A 43 0.22 0.20 6.41
CA VAL A 43 0.42 0.15 7.86
C VAL A 43 1.40 -0.99 8.14
N ASP A 44 2.69 -0.66 8.23
CA ASP A 44 3.68 -1.55 8.81
C ASP A 44 3.57 -1.36 10.32
N PHE A 45 2.91 -2.29 11.02
CA PHE A 45 2.76 -2.31 12.48
C PHE A 45 4.09 -2.42 13.24
N TYR A 46 5.21 -2.55 12.53
CA TYR A 46 6.52 -2.78 13.11
C TYR A 46 7.46 -1.66 12.69
N GLU A 47 7.79 -0.81 13.65
CA GLU A 47 8.91 0.11 13.56
C GLU A 47 10.08 -0.49 14.34
N GLU A 48 11.26 -0.52 13.75
CA GLU A 48 12.47 -1.07 14.37
C GLU A 48 12.76 -0.35 15.70
N GLY A 49 12.90 -1.12 16.79
CA GLY A 49 13.10 -0.58 18.14
C GLY A 49 11.82 -0.20 18.90
N LYS A 50 10.62 -0.39 18.32
CA LYS A 50 9.34 -0.25 19.02
C LYS A 50 8.69 -1.59 19.32
N LEU A 51 7.96 -1.62 20.41
CA LEU A 51 7.15 -2.74 20.87
C LEU A 51 5.73 -2.57 20.35
N THR A 52 5.07 -3.68 20.01
CA THR A 52 3.66 -3.68 19.62
C THR A 52 2.85 -4.49 20.62
N VAL A 53 1.79 -3.90 21.18
CA VAL A 53 0.88 -4.54 22.12
C VAL A 53 -0.42 -4.89 21.44
N PHE A 54 -0.92 -6.10 21.72
CA PHE A 54 -2.26 -6.56 21.39
C PHE A 54 -2.98 -6.89 22.69
N ALA A 55 -4.06 -6.18 23.01
CA ALA A 55 -4.83 -6.41 24.22
C ALA A 55 -6.31 -6.61 23.89
N VAL A 56 -6.99 -7.49 24.63
CA VAL A 56 -8.45 -7.59 24.57
C VAL A 56 -9.02 -6.79 25.73
N ALA A 57 -9.84 -5.78 25.45
CA ALA A 57 -10.40 -4.88 26.45
C ALA A 57 -11.89 -4.64 26.22
N ASP A 58 -12.61 -4.27 27.28
CA ASP A 58 -14.03 -3.95 27.21
C ASP A 58 -14.29 -2.54 26.63
N SER A 59 -13.25 -1.70 26.57
CA SER A 59 -13.31 -0.34 26.03
C SER A 59 -12.09 -0.02 25.17
N CYS A 60 -12.28 0.84 24.18
CA CYS A 60 -11.18 1.45 23.44
C CYS A 60 -10.61 2.64 24.23
N THR A 61 -9.29 2.79 24.20
CA THR A 61 -8.58 3.93 24.82
C THR A 61 -8.09 4.91 23.77
N GLU A 62 -7.96 6.17 24.16
CA GLU A 62 -7.50 7.24 23.28
C GLU A 62 -6.03 7.04 22.92
N GLY A 63 -5.67 7.25 21.64
CA GLY A 63 -4.31 7.01 21.15
C GLY A 63 -3.99 5.55 20.78
N ALA A 64 -4.95 4.63 20.90
CA ALA A 64 -4.82 3.26 20.42
C ALA A 64 -5.67 3.01 19.16
N GLU A 65 -5.23 2.07 18.33
CA GLU A 65 -6.08 1.51 17.27
C GLU A 65 -6.95 0.39 17.84
N CYS A 66 -8.25 0.40 17.57
CA CYS A 66 -9.20 -0.54 18.16
C CYS A 66 -10.07 -1.21 17.08
N TYR A 67 -10.25 -2.53 17.21
CA TYR A 67 -11.11 -3.33 16.35
C TYR A 67 -12.16 -4.04 17.19
N ARG A 68 -13.45 -3.82 16.89
CA ARG A 68 -14.54 -4.50 17.61
C ARG A 68 -14.56 -6.00 17.27
N LEU A 69 -14.62 -6.84 18.29
CA LEU A 69 -14.71 -8.29 18.21
C LEU A 69 -16.19 -8.76 18.18
N ILE A 70 -16.42 -10.00 17.78
CA ILE A 70 -17.76 -10.60 17.65
C ILE A 70 -18.49 -10.66 19.00
N ASP A 71 -17.76 -10.83 20.10
CA ASP A 71 -18.28 -10.86 21.47
C ASP A 71 -18.56 -9.46 22.05
N GLY A 72 -18.36 -8.40 21.26
CA GLY A 72 -18.57 -7.01 21.67
C GLY A 72 -17.36 -6.35 22.34
N LYS A 73 -16.29 -7.10 22.63
CA LYS A 73 -15.03 -6.54 23.16
C LYS A 73 -14.23 -5.84 22.06
N PHE A 74 -13.08 -5.27 22.43
CA PHE A 74 -12.17 -4.60 21.52
C PHE A 74 -10.80 -5.28 21.51
N MET A 75 -10.27 -5.55 20.32
CA MET A 75 -8.85 -5.78 20.09
C MET A 75 -8.16 -4.42 19.98
N VAL A 76 -7.36 -4.09 20.99
CA VAL A 76 -6.61 -2.84 21.08
C VAL A 76 -5.17 -3.09 20.65
N THR A 77 -4.69 -2.30 19.69
CA THR A 77 -3.33 -2.36 19.16
C THR A 77 -2.60 -1.05 19.37
N VAL A 78 -1.41 -1.12 19.96
CA VAL A 78 -0.57 0.04 20.31
C VAL A 78 0.85 -0.24 19.90
N THR A 79 1.55 0.75 19.34
CA THR A 79 2.99 0.65 19.04
C THR A 79 3.71 1.81 19.69
N GLY A 80 4.78 1.52 20.44
CA GLY A 80 5.48 2.53 21.22
C GLY A 80 6.76 2.01 21.87
N ASN A 81 7.41 2.88 22.64
CA ASN A 81 8.44 2.46 23.59
C ASN A 81 7.80 1.86 24.86
N MET A 82 8.62 1.41 25.80
CA MET A 82 8.14 0.80 27.05
C MET A 82 7.24 1.75 27.85
N ASP A 83 7.67 3.00 28.06
CA ASP A 83 6.94 3.99 28.86
C ASP A 83 5.54 4.30 28.28
N GLN A 84 5.45 4.42 26.96
CA GLN A 84 4.17 4.63 26.26
C GLN A 84 3.24 3.42 26.39
N ILE A 85 3.80 2.22 26.33
CA ILE A 85 3.03 0.99 26.50
C ILE A 85 2.52 0.87 27.92
N GLU A 86 3.36 1.18 28.91
CA GLU A 86 2.98 1.17 30.31
C GLU A 86 1.82 2.16 30.58
N ASP A 87 1.91 3.38 30.07
CA ASP A 87 0.84 4.38 30.19
C ASP A 87 -0.48 3.88 29.60
N VAL A 88 -0.44 3.28 28.40
CA VAL A 88 -1.66 2.78 27.76
C VAL A 88 -2.22 1.55 28.48
N LEU A 89 -1.37 0.60 28.85
CA LEU A 89 -1.79 -0.59 29.59
C LEU A 89 -2.37 -0.26 30.96
N SER A 90 -1.86 0.76 31.65
CA SER A 90 -2.39 1.21 32.94
C SER A 90 -3.83 1.72 32.85
N LYS A 91 -4.23 2.24 31.68
CA LYS A 91 -5.57 2.78 31.41
C LYS A 91 -6.53 1.72 30.86
N LEU A 92 -6.01 0.59 30.40
CA LEU A 92 -6.80 -0.51 29.86
C LEU A 92 -7.25 -1.43 31.00
N LYS A 93 -8.57 -1.58 31.16
CA LYS A 93 -9.15 -2.67 31.94
C LYS A 93 -9.02 -3.97 31.13
N THR A 94 -7.83 -4.57 31.14
CA THR A 94 -7.53 -5.81 30.40
C THR A 94 -6.84 -6.83 31.30
N GLU A 95 -7.26 -8.08 31.20
CA GLU A 95 -6.65 -9.21 31.93
C GLU A 95 -5.58 -9.91 31.08
N ARG A 96 -5.50 -9.62 29.78
CA ARG A 96 -4.62 -10.33 28.86
C ARG A 96 -4.15 -9.44 27.72
N TYR A 97 -2.83 -9.25 27.68
CA TYR A 97 -2.13 -8.58 26.60
C TYR A 97 -0.97 -9.44 26.07
N PHE A 98 -0.58 -9.17 24.82
CA PHE A 98 0.55 -9.79 24.15
C PHE A 98 1.48 -8.68 23.66
N ILE A 99 2.77 -8.80 23.97
CA ILE A 99 3.79 -7.83 23.52
C ILE A 99 4.66 -8.51 22.45
N ALA A 100 4.59 -8.00 21.23
CA ALA A 100 5.47 -8.38 20.15
C ALA A 100 6.74 -7.51 20.21
N VAL A 101 7.88 -8.16 20.44
CA VAL A 101 9.21 -7.52 20.46
C VAL A 101 9.86 -7.47 19.07
N GLN A 102 9.42 -8.35 18.17
CA GLN A 102 9.92 -8.44 16.80
C GLN A 102 8.87 -8.98 15.82
N LYS A 103 8.92 -8.52 14.57
CA LYS A 103 8.12 -9.07 13.47
C LYS A 103 8.86 -10.24 12.83
N VAL A 104 8.41 -11.47 13.11
CA VAL A 104 8.94 -12.67 12.48
C VAL A 104 8.15 -12.95 11.19
N GLY A 105 8.62 -12.36 10.09
CA GLY A 105 8.07 -12.58 8.75
C GLY A 105 7.40 -11.35 8.12
N SER A 106 7.72 -11.09 6.86
CA SER A 106 6.97 -10.15 6.02
C SER A 106 6.25 -10.95 4.94
N ARG A 107 4.91 -10.97 4.99
CA ARG A 107 4.13 -11.35 3.82
C ARG A 107 4.29 -10.20 2.82
N SER A 108 5.24 -10.32 1.91
CA SER A 108 5.11 -9.61 0.64
C SER A 108 3.83 -10.17 0.02
N ILE A 109 2.77 -9.37 0.02
CA ILE A 109 1.62 -9.64 -0.85
C ILE A 109 2.26 -9.85 -2.22
N ARG A 110 2.22 -11.08 -2.74
CA ARG A 110 2.72 -11.37 -4.09
C ARG A 110 1.95 -10.41 -5.00
N ARG A 111 2.59 -9.29 -5.38
CA ARG A 111 2.10 -8.47 -6.46
C ARG A 111 1.93 -9.45 -7.60
N SER A 112 0.75 -9.51 -8.21
CA SER A 112 0.61 -10.21 -9.49
C SER A 112 1.77 -9.73 -10.36
N SER A 113 2.65 -10.65 -10.74
CA SER A 113 3.85 -10.26 -11.48
C SER A 113 3.39 -9.61 -12.76
N LEU A 114 3.74 -8.34 -12.95
CA LEU A 114 3.40 -7.62 -14.17
C LEU A 114 4.15 -8.33 -15.29
N LYS A 115 3.43 -8.84 -16.29
CA LYS A 115 4.03 -9.57 -17.40
C LYS A 115 4.27 -8.65 -18.59
N CYS A 116 5.34 -8.90 -19.33
CA CYS A 116 5.62 -8.22 -20.57
C CYS A 116 4.61 -8.61 -21.64
N ASP A 117 3.94 -7.62 -22.25
CA ASP A 117 2.96 -7.81 -23.32
C ASP A 117 3.56 -8.35 -24.63
N TYR A 118 4.89 -8.42 -24.73
CA TYR A 118 5.59 -8.99 -25.88
C TYR A 118 6.09 -10.43 -25.63
N CYS A 119 6.93 -10.64 -24.60
CA CYS A 119 7.57 -11.94 -24.36
C CYS A 119 6.89 -12.78 -23.26
N GLY A 120 5.94 -12.22 -22.50
CA GLY A 120 5.26 -12.90 -21.39
C GLY A 120 6.10 -13.05 -20.11
N GLY A 121 7.37 -12.63 -20.13
CA GLY A 121 8.26 -12.66 -18.97
C GLY A 121 7.83 -11.69 -17.86
N GLU A 122 8.24 -11.97 -16.62
CA GLU A 122 7.96 -11.10 -15.48
C GLU A 122 8.79 -9.81 -15.54
N ILE A 123 8.16 -8.68 -15.19
CA ILE A 123 8.81 -7.38 -15.10
C ILE A 123 9.23 -7.15 -13.64
N ALA A 124 10.52 -7.29 -13.35
CA ALA A 124 11.09 -7.10 -12.02
C ALA A 124 11.33 -5.62 -11.64
N GLY A 125 11.22 -4.69 -12.59
CA GLY A 125 11.51 -3.25 -12.40
C GLY A 125 10.44 -2.32 -12.99
N GLU A 126 10.79 -1.07 -13.27
CA GLU A 126 9.86 -0.15 -13.96
C GLU A 126 9.65 -0.58 -15.42
N PRO A 127 8.39 -0.77 -15.86
CA PRO A 127 8.12 -1.21 -17.22
C PRO A 127 8.33 -0.08 -18.23
N LEU A 128 8.84 -0.43 -19.41
CA LEU A 128 8.81 0.46 -20.56
C LEU A 128 7.39 0.47 -21.15
N ILE A 129 6.80 1.66 -21.27
CA ILE A 129 5.40 1.84 -21.66
C ILE A 129 5.28 2.11 -23.16
N VAL A 130 4.38 1.39 -23.83
CA VAL A 130 3.99 1.62 -25.23
C VAL A 130 2.51 1.97 -25.29
N LYS A 131 2.16 3.06 -25.99
CA LYS A 131 0.76 3.48 -26.17
C LYS A 131 0.32 3.29 -27.62
N ARG A 132 -0.85 2.70 -27.84
CA ARG A 132 -1.54 2.67 -29.14
C ARG A 132 -3.02 2.98 -28.94
N GLY A 133 -3.45 4.15 -29.41
CA GLY A 133 -4.79 4.68 -29.15
C GLY A 133 -5.04 4.77 -27.64
N LYS A 134 -6.13 4.14 -27.16
CA LYS A 134 -6.50 4.07 -25.74
C LYS A 134 -5.82 2.93 -24.97
N LYS A 135 -5.09 2.03 -25.65
CA LYS A 135 -4.43 0.88 -25.02
C LYS A 135 -3.00 1.22 -24.59
N VAL A 136 -2.63 0.78 -23.39
CA VAL A 136 -1.30 0.90 -22.79
C VAL A 136 -0.73 -0.50 -22.63
N TYR A 137 0.49 -0.71 -23.10
CA TYR A 137 1.23 -1.96 -23.00
C TYR A 137 2.52 -1.74 -22.20
N TYR A 138 2.96 -2.80 -21.52
CA TYR A 138 4.12 -2.83 -20.64
C TYR A 138 5.16 -3.82 -21.18
N THR A 139 6.43 -3.41 -21.21
CA THR A 139 7.53 -4.23 -21.71
C THR A 139 8.68 -4.28 -20.72
N CYS A 140 9.35 -5.45 -20.63
CA CYS A 140 10.43 -5.68 -19.67
C CYS A 140 11.79 -5.11 -20.11
N CYS A 141 11.99 -4.83 -21.40
CA CYS A 141 13.25 -4.34 -21.95
C CYS A 141 13.05 -3.59 -23.27
N ALA A 142 14.05 -2.81 -23.69
CA ALA A 142 14.01 -2.00 -24.91
C ALA A 142 13.76 -2.86 -26.17
N THR A 143 14.31 -4.07 -26.22
CA THR A 143 14.08 -4.99 -27.35
C THR A 143 12.60 -5.38 -27.46
N CYS A 144 11.97 -5.76 -26.35
CA CYS A 144 10.54 -6.08 -26.32
C CYS A 144 9.69 -4.87 -26.73
N GLN A 145 10.10 -3.67 -26.32
CA GLN A 145 9.44 -2.42 -26.72
C GLN A 145 9.48 -2.20 -28.23
N THR A 146 10.67 -2.27 -28.84
CA THR A 146 10.85 -2.09 -30.29
C THR A 146 10.06 -3.11 -31.10
N GLN A 147 10.11 -4.39 -30.70
CA GLN A 147 9.40 -5.45 -31.42
C GLN A 147 7.89 -5.35 -31.26
N LEU A 148 7.41 -4.97 -30.06
CA LEU A 148 5.99 -4.73 -29.83
C LEU A 148 5.49 -3.55 -30.68
N ILE A 149 6.24 -2.45 -30.77
CA ILE A 149 5.88 -1.31 -31.63
C ILE A 149 5.76 -1.74 -33.09
N LYS A 150 6.71 -2.53 -33.61
CA LYS A 150 6.65 -3.08 -34.98
C LYS A 150 5.40 -3.94 -35.18
N LYS A 151 5.15 -4.90 -34.29
CA LYS A 151 3.97 -5.78 -34.33
C LYS A 151 2.66 -4.99 -34.29
N LEU A 152 2.62 -3.95 -33.47
CA LEU A 152 1.46 -3.07 -33.34
C LEU A 152 1.28 -2.15 -34.56
N ARG A 153 2.33 -1.82 -35.32
CA ARG A 153 2.19 -1.07 -36.58
C ARG A 153 1.58 -1.92 -37.69
N VAL A 154 2.06 -3.15 -37.88
CA VAL A 154 1.57 -4.09 -38.91
C VAL A 154 0.09 -4.42 -38.72
N LYS A 155 -0.36 -4.61 -37.47
CA LYS A 155 -1.78 -4.83 -37.17
C LYS A 155 -2.68 -3.60 -37.37
N GLY A 156 -2.14 -2.42 -37.67
CA GLY A 156 -2.95 -1.23 -37.97
C GLY A 156 -3.37 -1.11 -39.43
N GLU A 157 -2.64 -1.79 -40.32
CA GLU A 157 -2.89 -1.81 -41.76
C GLU A 157 -3.89 -2.92 -42.14
N LEU A 158 -3.95 -4.01 -41.38
CA LEU A 158 -4.89 -5.12 -41.58
C LEU A 158 -6.33 -4.84 -41.10
N ASP A 159 -6.55 -3.82 -40.26
CA ASP A 159 -7.88 -3.44 -39.76
C ASP A 159 -8.57 -2.37 -40.65
N GLN A 160 -7.99 -2.04 -41.82
CA GLN A 160 -8.55 -1.09 -42.81
C GLN A 160 -8.85 -1.74 -44.19
N GLY A 161 -8.88 -3.08 -44.25
CA GLY A 161 -9.31 -3.85 -45.43
C GLY A 161 -10.71 -4.41 -45.25
#